data_AF-A0A965KQE4-F1
#
_entry.id   AF-A0A965KQE4-F1
#
_cell.length_a   1.000
_cell.length_b   1.000
_cell.length_c   1.000
_cell.angle_alpha   90.00
_cell.angle_beta   90.00
_cell.angle_gamma   90.00
#
_symmetry.space_group_name_H-M   'P 1'
#
loop_
_entity.id
_entity.type
_entity.pdbx_description
1 polymer ?
#
loop_
_entity_poly.entity_id
_entity_poly.type
_entity_poly.pdbx_seq_one_letter_code
_entity_poly.pdbx_strand_id
1 'polypeptide(L)'
;MNGVSPHVERVAGGDRVWRSDMVPGGTAVSLCSDAGSCASESLTFAEAGGASDFAVSQTASGLRAYFKRIDMSTNTQAVYSAPCLTADCLSVGAATLTSSGMRISKDQGAWGVPDPVRLPDGRTRIYIVESPEMSSSCPEKVASYISSDGISFTKESGWRLEGGYVDTEVLRARDGEWIMIMADGPGCPAGGARKLQQLYVATSTDGLSWSKPQVLTNSSQGRLDPTGYEVSTNVFRIYYALGGANNTFTLKRATLRIKSTPAGSVGVTATPSGKSKTITCVKGKTVRKVTGTTCPKGFTKK
;
A
#
# COMPACT_ATOMS: atom_id res chain seq x y z
N MET A 1 5.00 8.00 12.32
CA MET A 1 6.16 7.29 11.74
C MET A 1 6.48 7.92 10.40
N ASN A 2 7.76 8.00 10.04
CA ASN A 2 8.21 8.54 8.76
C ASN A 2 8.45 7.40 7.78
N GLY A 3 8.40 7.69 6.49
CA GLY A 3 8.67 6.71 5.43
C GLY A 3 7.62 6.71 4.33
N VAL A 4 7.90 5.87 3.33
CA VAL A 4 7.15 5.66 2.09
C VAL A 4 6.96 4.17 1.85
N SER A 5 6.17 3.80 0.84
CA SER A 5 5.94 2.39 0.46
C SER A 5 5.60 1.48 1.64
N PRO A 6 4.59 1.83 2.47
CA PRO A 6 4.19 0.96 3.55
C PRO A 6 3.60 -0.35 3.01
N HIS A 7 3.77 -1.42 3.76
CA HIS A 7 2.95 -2.62 3.68
C HIS A 7 2.46 -2.96 5.08
N VAL A 8 1.23 -3.46 5.20
CA VAL A 8 0.60 -3.70 6.50
C VAL A 8 0.00 -5.09 6.62
N GLU A 9 0.30 -5.75 7.74
CA GLU A 9 -0.36 -6.99 8.14
C GLU A 9 -1.08 -6.81 9.47
N ARG A 10 -2.30 -7.35 9.55
CA ARG A 10 -3.05 -7.38 10.81
C ARG A 10 -2.56 -8.54 11.67
N VAL A 11 -2.02 -8.23 12.84
CA VAL A 11 -1.42 -9.23 13.75
C VAL A 11 -1.98 -9.10 15.16
N ALA A 12 -1.60 -10.03 16.04
CA ALA A 12 -1.89 -9.90 17.46
C ALA A 12 -1.28 -8.59 18.01
N GLY A 13 -2.09 -7.80 18.72
CA GLY A 13 -1.66 -6.53 19.32
C GLY A 13 -1.76 -5.29 18.42
N GLY A 14 -1.95 -5.43 17.10
CA GLY A 14 -2.11 -4.25 16.23
C GLY A 14 -1.88 -4.53 14.75
N ASP A 15 -1.45 -3.48 14.06
CA ASP A 15 -1.08 -3.49 12.65
C ASP A 15 0.45 -3.44 12.58
N ARG A 16 1.07 -4.46 12.00
CA ARG A 16 2.50 -4.45 11.73
C ARG A 16 2.72 -3.77 10.40
N VAL A 17 3.52 -2.71 10.40
CA VAL A 17 3.75 -1.86 9.23
C VAL A 17 5.24 -1.87 8.89
N TRP A 18 5.57 -2.47 7.75
CA TRP A 18 6.86 -2.30 7.08
C TRP A 18 6.80 -1.04 6.24
N ARG A 19 7.91 -0.32 6.11
CA ARG A 19 8.00 0.87 5.28
C ARG A 19 9.44 1.13 4.87
N SER A 20 9.62 1.72 3.70
CA SER A 20 10.90 2.29 3.29
C SER A 20 11.15 3.54 4.16
N ASP A 21 12.07 3.41 5.12
CA ASP A 21 12.49 4.50 6.00
C ASP A 21 13.88 4.96 5.57
N MET A 22 14.08 6.28 5.52
CA MET A 22 15.39 6.84 5.17
C MET A 22 16.36 6.74 6.36
N VAL A 23 15.87 6.40 7.57
CA VAL A 23 16.67 6.24 8.78
C VAL A 23 16.09 5.12 9.69
N PRO A 24 16.77 3.97 9.84
CA PRO A 24 17.99 3.54 9.13
C PRO A 24 17.67 3.18 7.66
N GLY A 25 18.62 3.40 6.76
CA GLY A 25 18.41 3.20 5.32
C GLY A 25 17.96 1.78 4.98
N GLY A 26 16.71 1.65 4.51
CA GLY A 26 16.12 0.37 4.12
C GLY A 26 14.68 0.26 4.61
N THR A 27 14.30 -0.94 5.04
CA THR A 27 12.96 -1.22 5.56
C THR A 27 12.94 -1.12 7.08
N ALA A 28 12.09 -0.25 7.62
CA ALA A 28 11.79 -0.19 9.05
C ALA A 28 10.44 -0.86 9.35
N VAL A 29 10.29 -1.42 10.54
CA VAL A 29 9.07 -2.10 10.98
C VAL A 29 8.55 -1.49 12.27
N SER A 30 7.23 -1.42 12.40
CA SER A 30 6.60 -0.98 13.63
C SER A 30 5.25 -1.66 13.86
N LEU A 31 4.98 -1.99 15.12
CA LEU A 31 3.68 -2.47 15.56
C LEU A 31 2.84 -1.29 16.05
N CYS A 32 1.74 -1.03 15.36
CA CYS A 32 0.82 0.07 15.64
C CYS A 32 -0.49 -0.45 16.25
N SER A 33 -0.81 0.03 17.45
CA SER A 33 -2.10 -0.23 18.09
C SER A 33 -3.29 0.38 17.34
N ASP A 34 -4.51 -0.07 17.64
CA ASP A 34 -5.74 0.55 17.13
C ASP A 34 -5.87 2.03 17.54
N ALA A 35 -5.28 2.43 18.68
CA ALA A 35 -5.22 3.83 19.11
C ALA A 35 -4.22 4.68 18.28
N GLY A 36 -3.37 4.06 17.47
CA GLY A 36 -2.38 4.73 16.61
C GLY A 36 -1.02 4.92 17.26
N SER A 37 -0.80 4.44 18.48
CA SER A 37 0.54 4.36 19.09
C SER A 37 1.34 3.25 18.42
N CYS A 38 2.54 3.56 17.95
CA CYS A 38 3.41 2.62 17.24
C CYS A 38 4.75 2.46 17.96
N ALA A 39 5.22 1.22 18.08
CA ALA A 39 6.53 0.87 18.61
C ALA A 39 7.37 0.21 17.51
N SER A 40 8.67 0.54 17.44
CA SER A 40 9.58 -0.07 16.47
C SER A 40 9.79 -1.55 16.77
N GLU A 41 9.88 -2.36 15.72
CA GLU A 41 10.29 -3.77 15.77
C GLU A 41 11.60 -3.95 15.00
N SER A 42 12.37 -4.98 15.35
CA SER A 42 13.59 -5.33 14.64
C SER A 42 13.29 -6.21 13.43
N LEU A 43 13.87 -5.86 12.28
CA LEU A 43 13.85 -6.66 11.06
C LEU A 43 15.26 -7.09 10.71
N THR A 44 15.45 -8.37 10.39
CA THR A 44 16.74 -8.93 10.02
C THR A 44 16.67 -9.60 8.65
N PHE A 45 17.72 -9.47 7.86
CA PHE A 45 17.91 -10.17 6.60
C PHE A 45 19.12 -11.09 6.74
N ALA A 46 19.03 -12.30 6.18
CA ALA A 46 20.15 -13.24 6.12
C ALA A 46 21.33 -12.70 5.30
N GLU A 47 21.05 -11.79 4.37
CA GLU A 47 22.04 -11.17 3.48
C GLU A 47 22.09 -9.67 3.71
N ALA A 48 23.29 -9.10 3.60
CA ALA A 48 23.46 -7.66 3.50
C ALA A 48 22.89 -7.14 2.16
N GLY A 49 22.51 -5.87 2.13
CA GLY A 49 21.88 -5.23 0.97
C GLY A 49 20.50 -4.73 1.35
N GLY A 50 20.34 -3.40 1.36
CA GLY A 50 19.10 -2.75 1.76
C GLY A 50 17.91 -3.22 0.92
N ALA A 51 16.75 -3.31 1.56
CA ALA A 51 15.47 -3.59 0.93
C ALA A 51 14.56 -2.36 1.02
N SER A 52 13.83 -2.08 -0.06
CA SER A 52 12.73 -1.12 -0.09
C SER A 52 11.47 -1.80 -0.63
N ASP A 53 10.34 -1.12 -0.48
CA ASP A 53 9.06 -1.55 -1.09
C ASP A 53 8.70 -2.98 -0.65
N PHE A 54 8.85 -3.22 0.66
CA PHE A 54 8.72 -4.52 1.27
C PHE A 54 7.25 -4.89 1.42
N ALA A 55 6.87 -6.05 0.91
CA ALA A 55 5.55 -6.64 1.08
C ALA A 55 5.67 -8.13 1.45
N VAL A 56 4.65 -8.70 2.07
CA VAL A 56 4.58 -10.13 2.35
C VAL A 56 3.36 -10.76 1.71
N SER A 57 3.46 -12.05 1.41
CA SER A 57 2.31 -12.83 0.94
C SER A 57 2.47 -14.29 1.33
N GLN A 58 1.35 -14.92 1.65
CA GLN A 58 1.30 -16.36 1.83
C GLN A 58 1.40 -17.04 0.45
N THR A 59 2.31 -18.00 0.32
CA THR A 59 2.49 -18.78 -0.91
C THR A 59 2.33 -20.27 -0.62
N ALA A 60 2.43 -21.10 -1.66
CA ALA A 60 2.46 -22.55 -1.52
C ALA A 60 3.68 -23.06 -0.72
N SER A 61 4.79 -22.29 -0.71
CA SER A 61 6.02 -22.62 0.00
C SER A 61 6.14 -21.99 1.39
N GLY A 62 5.09 -21.31 1.86
CA GLY A 62 5.07 -20.62 3.17
C GLY A 62 4.92 -19.11 3.03
N LEU A 63 5.10 -18.39 4.13
CA LEU A 63 5.10 -16.94 4.12
C LEU A 63 6.40 -16.45 3.46
N ARG A 64 6.28 -15.53 2.49
CA ARG A 64 7.42 -14.97 1.77
C ARG A 64 7.38 -13.45 1.76
N ALA A 65 8.56 -12.85 1.84
CA ALA A 65 8.79 -11.44 1.62
C ALA A 65 9.09 -11.19 0.14
N TYR A 66 8.62 -10.05 -0.35
CA TYR A 66 8.89 -9.50 -1.68
C TYR A 66 9.37 -8.08 -1.49
N PHE A 67 10.48 -7.73 -2.12
CA PHE A 67 11.08 -6.42 -1.94
C PHE A 67 11.97 -6.06 -3.11
N LYS A 68 12.19 -4.77 -3.27
CA LYS A 68 13.15 -4.23 -4.22
C LYS A 68 14.54 -4.18 -3.60
N ARG A 69 15.55 -4.52 -4.38
CA ARG A 69 16.97 -4.21 -4.08
C ARG A 69 17.62 -3.51 -5.26
N ILE A 70 18.58 -2.64 -4.95
CA ILE A 70 19.50 -2.06 -5.92
C ILE A 70 20.82 -2.79 -5.78
N ASP A 71 21.31 -3.35 -6.88
CA ASP A 71 22.63 -3.92 -6.99
C ASP A 71 23.56 -2.93 -7.70
N MET A 72 24.42 -2.31 -6.90
CA MET A 72 25.40 -1.34 -7.38
C MET A 72 26.51 -1.98 -8.23
N SER A 73 26.77 -3.28 -8.08
CA SER A 73 27.82 -3.98 -8.84
C SER A 73 27.41 -4.24 -10.29
N THR A 74 26.12 -4.52 -10.52
CA THR A 74 25.57 -4.75 -11.86
C THR A 74 24.83 -3.54 -12.43
N ASN A 75 24.75 -2.44 -11.68
CA ASN A 75 23.96 -1.25 -12.03
C ASN A 75 22.47 -1.57 -12.26
N THR A 76 21.92 -2.54 -11.53
CA THR A 76 20.52 -2.96 -11.68
C THR A 76 19.69 -2.71 -10.43
N GLN A 77 18.38 -2.65 -10.64
CA GLN A 77 17.38 -2.79 -9.58
C GLN A 77 16.44 -3.92 -9.96
N ALA A 78 15.96 -4.67 -8.97
CA ALA A 78 15.08 -5.80 -9.20
C ALA A 78 14.18 -6.14 -8.01
N VAL A 79 13.12 -6.89 -8.29
CA VAL A 79 12.26 -7.48 -7.26
C VAL A 79 12.78 -8.87 -6.89
N TYR A 80 12.95 -9.09 -5.59
CA TYR A 80 13.39 -10.34 -5.01
C TYR A 80 12.30 -10.95 -4.15
N SER A 81 12.33 -12.27 -4.02
CA SER A 81 11.53 -13.03 -3.08
C SER A 81 12.45 -13.75 -2.09
N ALA A 82 12.09 -13.76 -0.81
CA ALA A 82 12.80 -14.50 0.22
C ALA A 82 11.81 -15.19 1.17
N PRO A 83 12.14 -16.38 1.72
CA PRO A 83 11.31 -17.00 2.74
C PRO A 83 11.34 -16.16 4.03
N CYS A 84 10.20 -16.03 4.69
CA CYS A 84 10.15 -15.53 6.06
C CYS A 84 10.60 -16.68 6.99
N LEU A 85 11.66 -16.45 7.77
CA LEU A 85 12.19 -17.43 8.73
C LEU A 85 11.38 -17.48 10.02
N THR A 86 10.55 -16.47 10.25
CA THR A 86 9.60 -16.37 11.36
C THR A 86 8.19 -16.14 10.84
N ALA A 87 7.18 -16.58 11.60
CA ALA A 87 5.77 -16.44 11.21
C ALA A 87 5.30 -14.98 11.08
N ASP A 88 6.02 -14.04 11.71
CA ASP A 88 5.77 -12.61 11.63
C ASP A 88 6.61 -11.90 10.54
N CYS A 89 7.44 -12.63 9.81
CA CYS A 89 8.38 -12.11 8.82
C CYS A 89 9.31 -10.98 9.32
N LEU A 90 9.69 -11.00 10.60
CA LEU A 90 10.73 -10.14 11.17
C LEU A 90 12.15 -10.69 10.96
N SER A 91 12.28 -11.92 10.48
CA SER A 91 13.52 -12.50 9.97
C SER A 91 13.32 -13.03 8.56
N VAL A 92 14.15 -12.55 7.64
CA VAL A 92 14.03 -12.80 6.19
C VAL A 92 15.24 -13.59 5.71
N GLY A 93 15.00 -14.68 4.99
CA GLY A 93 16.04 -15.56 4.46
C GLY A 93 16.78 -15.01 3.26
N ALA A 94 17.49 -15.90 2.55
CA ALA A 94 18.23 -15.57 1.34
C ALA A 94 17.29 -15.10 0.22
N ALA A 95 17.71 -14.07 -0.51
CA ALA A 95 16.91 -13.48 -1.58
C ALA A 95 17.11 -14.23 -2.90
N THR A 96 16.01 -14.46 -3.62
CA THR A 96 16.02 -15.04 -4.97
C THR A 96 15.40 -14.03 -5.93
N LEU A 97 16.05 -13.79 -7.08
CA LEU A 97 15.49 -12.93 -8.12
C LEU A 97 14.16 -13.52 -8.60
N THR A 98 13.09 -12.73 -8.59
CA THR A 98 11.75 -13.23 -8.94
C THR A 98 11.58 -13.52 -10.43
N SER A 99 12.12 -12.65 -11.28
CA SER A 99 12.06 -12.77 -12.73
C SER A 99 13.15 -11.92 -13.38
N SER A 100 13.71 -12.37 -14.50
CA SER A 100 14.58 -11.52 -15.33
C SER A 100 13.82 -10.31 -15.90
N GLY A 101 12.51 -10.43 -16.11
CA GLY A 101 11.65 -9.32 -16.52
C GLY A 101 11.42 -8.29 -15.41
N MET A 102 11.62 -8.68 -14.15
CA MET A 102 11.61 -7.78 -12.99
C MET A 102 13.02 -7.37 -12.57
N ARG A 103 13.93 -7.22 -13.54
CA ARG A 103 15.26 -6.63 -13.36
C ARG A 103 15.54 -5.65 -14.48
N ILE A 104 15.86 -4.42 -14.09
CA ILE A 104 16.11 -3.32 -15.02
C ILE A 104 17.35 -2.52 -14.59
N SER A 105 17.77 -1.54 -15.39
CA SER A 105 18.78 -0.58 -14.97
C SER A 105 18.32 0.17 -13.72
N LYS A 106 19.24 0.45 -12.79
CA LYS A 106 18.95 1.28 -11.62
C LYS A 106 18.58 2.73 -11.98
N ASP A 107 18.96 3.17 -13.18
CA ASP A 107 18.77 4.55 -13.65
C ASP A 107 17.37 4.82 -14.22
N GLN A 108 16.58 3.76 -14.42
CA GLN A 108 15.18 3.89 -14.80
C GLN A 108 14.35 4.21 -13.55
N GLY A 109 13.79 5.41 -13.52
CA GLY A 109 12.97 5.92 -12.41
C GLY A 109 11.56 5.28 -12.38
N ALA A 110 10.86 5.47 -11.26
CA ALA A 110 9.46 5.06 -11.05
C ALA A 110 9.18 3.61 -11.51
N TRP A 111 9.80 2.65 -10.81
CA TRP A 111 9.71 1.22 -11.12
C TRP A 111 9.85 0.36 -9.86
N GLY A 112 9.12 -0.75 -9.82
CA GLY A 112 9.48 -1.88 -8.97
C GLY A 112 8.87 -1.93 -7.57
N VAL A 113 7.71 -1.32 -7.33
CA VAL A 113 6.94 -1.50 -6.09
C VAL A 113 6.12 -2.79 -6.23
N PRO A 114 6.49 -3.90 -5.57
CA PRO A 114 5.82 -5.18 -5.74
C PRO A 114 4.61 -5.29 -4.80
N ASP A 115 3.47 -5.68 -5.35
CA ASP A 115 2.25 -6.02 -4.62
C ASP A 115 1.93 -7.52 -4.82
N PRO A 116 2.40 -8.40 -3.91
CA PRO A 116 2.24 -9.84 -3.99
C PRO A 116 0.90 -10.31 -3.41
N VAL A 117 0.06 -10.89 -4.27
CA VAL A 117 -1.30 -11.30 -3.94
C VAL A 117 -1.45 -12.80 -4.10
N ARG A 118 -1.90 -13.48 -3.03
CA ARG A 118 -2.33 -14.88 -3.12
C ARG A 118 -3.67 -14.97 -3.84
N LEU A 119 -3.70 -15.68 -4.95
CA LEU A 119 -4.90 -15.92 -5.73
C LEU A 119 -5.79 -17.00 -5.06
N PRO A 120 -7.10 -17.03 -5.36
CA PRO A 120 -8.01 -18.08 -4.90
C PRO A 120 -7.57 -19.50 -5.27
N ASP A 121 -6.91 -19.66 -6.43
CA ASP A 121 -6.36 -20.93 -6.91
C ASP A 121 -5.02 -21.34 -6.24
N GLY A 122 -4.52 -20.53 -5.31
CA GLY A 122 -3.30 -20.78 -4.55
C GLY A 122 -2.00 -20.30 -5.19
N ARG A 123 -2.04 -19.80 -6.44
CA ARG A 123 -0.89 -19.12 -7.05
C ARG A 123 -0.64 -17.76 -6.40
N THR A 124 0.51 -17.17 -6.67
CA THR A 124 0.84 -15.80 -6.26
C THR A 124 1.01 -14.94 -7.49
N ARG A 125 0.35 -13.79 -7.52
CA ARG A 125 0.51 -12.76 -8.55
C ARG A 125 1.17 -11.54 -7.95
N ILE A 126 2.21 -11.01 -8.58
CA ILE A 126 2.78 -9.70 -8.22
C ILE A 126 2.26 -8.66 -9.21
N TYR A 127 1.64 -7.59 -8.72
CA TYR A 127 1.46 -6.36 -9.49
C TYR A 127 2.71 -5.48 -9.32
N ILE A 128 3.17 -4.86 -10.40
CA ILE A 128 4.40 -4.07 -10.40
C ILE A 128 4.30 -2.90 -11.36
N VAL A 129 4.85 -1.77 -10.96
CA VAL A 129 4.99 -0.58 -11.81
C VAL A 129 6.13 -0.78 -12.81
N GLU A 130 5.83 -0.58 -14.08
CA GLU A 130 6.79 -0.53 -15.18
C GLU A 130 6.66 0.79 -15.95
N SER A 131 7.79 1.30 -16.46
CA SER A 131 7.84 2.49 -17.32
C SER A 131 8.47 2.11 -18.65
N PRO A 132 7.74 1.38 -19.53
CA PRO A 132 8.32 0.78 -20.74
C PRO A 132 8.77 1.83 -21.76
N GLU A 133 8.10 2.98 -21.80
CA GLU A 133 8.41 4.10 -22.68
C GLU A 133 8.35 5.42 -21.91
N MET A 134 9.45 6.18 -21.91
CA MET A 134 9.52 7.51 -21.28
C MET A 134 9.02 8.62 -22.23
N SER A 135 8.02 8.31 -23.06
CA SER A 135 7.52 9.19 -24.13
C SER A 135 6.45 10.17 -23.66
N SER A 136 6.00 10.07 -22.41
CA SER A 136 5.00 10.95 -21.81
C SER A 136 5.37 11.37 -20.39
N SER A 137 4.61 12.31 -19.84
CA SER A 137 4.73 12.71 -18.44
C SER A 137 4.14 11.68 -17.46
N CYS A 138 3.42 10.68 -17.95
CA CYS A 138 2.80 9.58 -17.20
C CYS A 138 3.21 8.22 -17.79
N PRO A 139 4.52 7.91 -17.85
CA PRO A 139 5.00 6.71 -18.53
C PRO A 139 4.63 5.42 -17.80
N GLU A 140 4.21 5.51 -16.54
CA GLU A 140 3.99 4.36 -15.68
C GLU A 140 2.76 3.56 -16.11
N LYS A 141 2.94 2.24 -16.14
CA LYS A 141 1.93 1.22 -16.36
C LYS A 141 2.06 0.16 -15.29
N VAL A 142 0.96 -0.54 -14.99
CA VAL A 142 0.97 -1.65 -14.04
C VAL A 142 0.97 -2.95 -14.81
N ALA A 143 2.03 -3.73 -14.67
CA ALA A 143 2.11 -5.11 -15.13
C ALA A 143 1.69 -6.08 -14.01
N SER A 144 1.47 -7.33 -14.38
CA SER A 144 1.38 -8.42 -13.41
C SER A 144 2.25 -9.61 -13.83
N TYR A 145 2.74 -10.33 -12.83
CA TYR A 145 3.52 -11.54 -13.02
C TYR A 145 2.93 -12.65 -12.14
N ILE A 146 2.83 -13.87 -12.67
CA ILE A 146 2.22 -15.01 -12.00
C ILE A 146 3.26 -16.08 -11.63
N SER A 147 3.06 -16.73 -10.49
CA SER A 147 3.92 -17.79 -9.97
C SER A 147 3.10 -18.89 -9.30
N SER A 148 3.51 -20.15 -9.49
CA SER A 148 2.96 -21.30 -8.77
C SER A 148 3.69 -21.61 -7.46
N ASP A 149 4.96 -21.20 -7.31
CA ASP A 149 5.80 -21.49 -6.14
C ASP A 149 6.02 -20.27 -5.22
N GLY A 150 5.66 -19.07 -5.71
CA GLY A 150 5.90 -17.79 -5.05
C GLY A 150 7.35 -17.33 -5.12
N ILE A 151 8.18 -17.95 -5.96
CA ILE A 151 9.62 -17.69 -6.10
C ILE A 151 9.92 -17.21 -7.52
N SER A 152 9.53 -18.00 -8.53
CA SER A 152 9.79 -17.72 -9.94
C SER A 152 8.53 -17.22 -10.62
N PHE A 153 8.64 -16.10 -11.31
CA PHE A 153 7.49 -15.34 -11.83
C PHE A 153 7.57 -15.14 -13.35
N THR A 154 6.44 -15.35 -14.01
CA THR A 154 6.26 -15.12 -15.46
C THR A 154 5.35 -13.94 -15.70
N LYS A 155 5.74 -13.02 -16.59
CA LYS A 155 4.93 -11.86 -16.94
C LYS A 155 3.62 -12.30 -17.59
N GLU A 156 2.50 -11.77 -17.13
CA GLU A 156 1.20 -11.94 -17.77
C GLU A 156 1.03 -10.93 -18.90
N SER A 157 0.33 -11.31 -19.97
CA SER A 157 0.14 -10.46 -21.16
C SER A 157 -0.78 -9.27 -20.88
N GLY A 158 -0.38 -8.07 -21.30
CA GLY A 158 -1.17 -6.83 -21.22
C GLY A 158 -0.95 -6.04 -19.94
N TRP A 159 -1.49 -4.82 -19.90
CA TRP A 159 -1.40 -3.91 -18.76
C TRP A 159 -2.64 -4.02 -17.88
N ARG A 160 -2.44 -4.01 -16.56
CA ARG A 160 -3.53 -3.96 -15.59
C ARG A 160 -4.10 -2.55 -15.50
N LEU A 161 -3.21 -1.57 -15.57
CA LEU A 161 -3.52 -0.14 -15.56
C LEU A 161 -2.55 0.62 -16.45
N GLU A 162 -3.06 1.67 -17.08
CA GLU A 162 -2.29 2.62 -17.90
C GLU A 162 -2.69 4.04 -17.51
N GLY A 163 -1.89 5.03 -17.93
CA GLY A 163 -2.14 6.44 -17.62
C GLY A 163 -1.42 6.96 -16.38
N GLY A 164 -0.29 6.34 -16.02
CA GLY A 164 0.58 6.82 -14.94
C GLY A 164 0.11 6.43 -13.55
N TYR A 165 -0.55 5.29 -13.37
CA TYR A 165 -0.88 4.79 -12.03
C TYR A 165 0.29 4.00 -11.46
N VAL A 166 0.52 4.15 -10.16
CA VAL A 166 1.68 3.61 -9.43
C VAL A 166 1.26 3.11 -8.05
N ASP A 167 2.17 2.40 -7.38
CA ASP A 167 2.07 2.01 -5.97
C ASP A 167 0.75 1.31 -5.63
N THR A 168 0.47 0.23 -6.37
CA THR A 168 -0.77 -0.54 -6.21
C THR A 168 -0.76 -1.38 -4.94
N GLU A 169 -1.93 -1.57 -4.34
CA GLU A 169 -2.18 -2.59 -3.33
C GLU A 169 -3.56 -3.23 -3.60
N VAL A 170 -3.61 -4.55 -3.69
CA VAL A 170 -4.87 -5.30 -3.74
C VAL A 170 -5.42 -5.52 -2.34
N LEU A 171 -6.42 -4.71 -1.97
CA LEU A 171 -7.12 -4.79 -0.69
C LEU A 171 -8.03 -6.03 -0.55
N ARG A 172 -8.46 -6.60 -1.67
CA ARG A 172 -9.29 -7.82 -1.72
C ARG A 172 -9.02 -8.59 -3.01
N ALA A 173 -8.83 -9.89 -2.87
CA ALA A 173 -8.64 -10.85 -3.95
C ALA A 173 -9.56 -12.07 -3.75
N ARG A 174 -10.77 -12.04 -4.30
CA ARG A 174 -11.73 -13.15 -4.27
C ARG A 174 -12.28 -13.38 -5.67
N ASP A 175 -12.75 -14.59 -5.95
CA ASP A 175 -13.35 -14.90 -7.26
C ASP A 175 -14.49 -13.92 -7.57
N GLY A 176 -14.38 -13.21 -8.70
CA GLY A 176 -15.36 -12.20 -9.12
C GLY A 176 -15.31 -10.87 -8.36
N GLU A 177 -14.48 -10.72 -7.32
CA GLU A 177 -14.49 -9.54 -6.46
C GLU A 177 -13.07 -9.12 -6.04
N TRP A 178 -12.51 -8.19 -6.81
CA TRP A 178 -11.19 -7.62 -6.57
C TRP A 178 -11.29 -6.12 -6.33
N ILE A 179 -10.50 -5.62 -5.39
CA ILE A 179 -10.39 -4.20 -5.08
C ILE A 179 -8.90 -3.85 -4.98
N MET A 180 -8.49 -2.84 -5.73
CA MET A 180 -7.15 -2.28 -5.70
C MET A 180 -7.21 -0.81 -5.31
N ILE A 181 -6.30 -0.38 -4.46
CA ILE A 181 -5.99 1.03 -4.20
C ILE A 181 -4.64 1.35 -4.85
N MET A 182 -4.48 2.57 -5.36
CA MET A 182 -3.25 3.00 -6.03
C MET A 182 -3.06 4.51 -5.89
N ALA A 183 -1.90 5.03 -6.31
CA ALA A 183 -1.67 6.45 -6.52
C ALA A 183 -1.55 6.77 -8.02
N ASP A 184 -1.66 8.04 -8.40
CA ASP A 184 -1.14 8.54 -9.69
C ASP A 184 0.35 8.92 -9.56
N GLY A 185 1.09 8.91 -10.66
CA GLY A 185 2.51 9.15 -10.70
C GLY A 185 2.86 10.63 -10.48
N PRO A 186 4.05 10.94 -9.90
CA PRO A 186 4.47 12.32 -9.61
C PRO A 186 4.66 13.19 -10.85
N GLY A 187 4.75 12.56 -12.03
CA GLY A 187 4.89 13.22 -13.33
C GLY A 187 3.58 13.58 -14.00
N CYS A 188 2.42 13.18 -13.47
CA CYS A 188 1.13 13.31 -14.15
C CYS A 188 0.41 14.65 -13.89
N PRO A 189 0.45 15.64 -14.80
CA PRO A 189 -0.33 16.85 -14.64
C PRO A 189 -1.80 16.65 -15.08
N ALA A 190 -2.71 17.34 -14.42
CA ALA A 190 -3.84 17.93 -15.12
C ALA A 190 -3.41 19.35 -15.52
N GLY A 191 -3.02 19.57 -16.79
CA GLY A 191 -2.83 20.92 -17.33
C GLY A 191 -1.52 21.66 -17.00
N GLY A 192 -0.36 20.98 -16.98
CA GLY A 192 0.96 21.64 -17.07
C GLY A 192 1.68 22.00 -15.75
N ALA A 193 1.11 21.73 -14.57
CA ALA A 193 1.80 21.83 -13.28
C ALA A 193 1.89 20.46 -12.59
N ARG A 194 2.98 20.21 -11.83
CA ARG A 194 3.14 18.99 -11.01
C ARG A 194 1.96 18.87 -10.05
N LYS A 195 1.04 17.97 -10.34
CA LYS A 195 -0.08 17.66 -9.47
C LYS A 195 0.45 16.89 -8.26
N LEU A 196 -0.03 17.24 -7.08
CA LEU A 196 0.19 16.42 -5.89
C LEU A 196 -0.50 15.08 -6.08
N GLN A 197 0.20 13.97 -5.83
CA GLN A 197 -0.36 12.64 -6.01
C GLN A 197 -1.66 12.46 -5.19
N GLN A 198 -2.62 11.75 -5.77
CA GLN A 198 -3.91 11.40 -5.20
C GLN A 198 -4.03 9.88 -5.14
N LEU A 199 -4.80 9.39 -4.18
CA LEU A 199 -5.16 7.99 -4.11
C LEU A 199 -6.39 7.73 -4.98
N TYR A 200 -6.44 6.55 -5.57
CA TYR A 200 -7.49 6.04 -6.42
C TYR A 200 -7.90 4.63 -6.00
N VAL A 201 -9.09 4.20 -6.40
CA VAL A 201 -9.57 2.82 -6.24
C VAL A 201 -10.06 2.28 -7.59
N ALA A 202 -9.82 1.00 -7.84
CA ALA A 202 -10.40 0.27 -8.96
C ALA A 202 -10.92 -1.10 -8.51
N THR A 203 -11.82 -1.66 -9.30
CA THR A 203 -12.36 -3.01 -9.10
C THR A 203 -12.08 -3.90 -10.30
N SER A 204 -12.07 -5.20 -10.07
CA SER A 204 -11.93 -6.21 -11.11
C SER A 204 -12.72 -7.47 -10.72
N THR A 205 -13.05 -8.30 -11.71
CA THR A 205 -13.65 -9.62 -11.50
C THR A 205 -12.63 -10.76 -11.61
N ASP A 206 -11.45 -10.49 -12.18
CA ASP A 206 -10.43 -11.49 -12.54
C ASP A 206 -9.01 -11.12 -12.05
N GLY A 207 -8.83 -9.93 -11.48
CA GLY A 207 -7.52 -9.36 -11.12
C GLY A 207 -6.67 -8.95 -12.34
N LEU A 208 -7.21 -9.07 -13.55
CA LEU A 208 -6.50 -8.80 -14.79
C LEU A 208 -7.09 -7.55 -15.46
N SER A 209 -8.39 -7.50 -15.63
CA SER A 209 -9.09 -6.39 -16.27
C SER A 209 -9.67 -5.49 -15.17
N TRP A 210 -9.24 -4.23 -15.11
CA TRP A 210 -9.64 -3.30 -14.06
C TRP A 210 -10.59 -2.23 -14.58
N SER A 211 -11.56 -1.85 -13.75
CA SER A 211 -12.44 -0.72 -14.01
C SER A 211 -11.64 0.59 -14.05
N LYS A 212 -12.18 1.63 -14.70
CA LYS A 212 -11.61 2.97 -14.64
C LYS A 212 -11.37 3.41 -13.19
N PRO A 213 -10.13 3.79 -12.80
CA PRO A 213 -9.84 4.21 -11.44
C PRO A 213 -10.67 5.43 -11.03
N GLN A 214 -11.18 5.39 -9.80
CA GLN A 214 -11.94 6.48 -9.18
C GLN A 214 -11.09 7.19 -8.13
N VAL A 215 -11.01 8.51 -8.21
CA VAL A 215 -10.23 9.32 -7.27
C VAL A 215 -10.85 9.30 -5.87
N LEU A 216 -10.02 9.06 -4.85
CA LEU A 216 -10.41 9.01 -3.43
C LEU A 216 -10.09 10.30 -2.68
N THR A 217 -9.02 10.99 -3.05
CA THR A 217 -8.48 12.13 -2.29
C THR A 217 -8.44 13.39 -3.13
N ASN A 218 -8.55 14.57 -2.54
CA ASN A 218 -8.35 15.84 -3.26
C ASN A 218 -6.86 16.11 -3.55
N SER A 219 -6.57 17.16 -4.30
CA SER A 219 -5.23 17.58 -4.70
C SER A 219 -4.57 18.58 -3.74
N SER A 220 -5.08 18.75 -2.52
CA SER A 220 -4.54 19.77 -1.59
C SER A 220 -3.23 19.33 -0.91
N GLN A 221 -2.97 18.03 -0.85
CA GLN A 221 -1.77 17.42 -0.27
C GLN A 221 -1.45 16.14 -1.02
N GLY A 222 -0.16 15.86 -1.22
CA GLY A 222 0.31 14.62 -1.86
C GLY A 222 0.05 13.42 -0.97
N ARG A 223 -0.64 12.42 -1.52
CA ARG A 223 -0.91 11.13 -0.88
C ARG A 223 -0.52 10.05 -1.86
N LEU A 224 0.38 9.19 -1.44
CA LEU A 224 1.03 8.18 -2.26
C LEU A 224 1.23 6.91 -1.43
N ASP A 225 1.66 5.85 -2.11
CA ASP A 225 1.99 4.56 -1.54
C ASP A 225 0.92 4.00 -0.58
N PRO A 226 -0.32 3.80 -1.07
CA PRO A 226 -1.35 3.19 -0.25
C PRO A 226 -1.06 1.71 0.00
N THR A 227 -1.39 1.25 1.20
CA THR A 227 -1.54 -0.17 1.53
C THR A 227 -2.73 -0.34 2.45
N GLY A 228 -3.23 -1.56 2.66
CA GLY A 228 -4.32 -1.77 3.58
C GLY A 228 -4.87 -3.18 3.60
N TYR A 229 -5.82 -3.39 4.49
CA TYR A 229 -6.52 -4.66 4.61
C TYR A 229 -8.00 -4.45 4.98
N GLU A 230 -8.82 -5.44 4.68
CA GLU A 230 -10.24 -5.44 5.00
C GLU A 230 -10.47 -5.69 6.50
N VAL A 231 -11.10 -4.74 7.20
CA VAL A 231 -11.44 -4.84 8.63
C VAL A 231 -12.81 -5.49 8.82
N SER A 232 -13.76 -5.16 7.96
CA SER A 232 -15.07 -5.78 7.84
C SER A 232 -15.59 -5.55 6.42
N THR A 233 -16.73 -6.18 6.07
CA THR A 233 -17.28 -6.10 4.71
C THR A 233 -17.30 -4.67 4.16
N ASN A 234 -16.45 -4.43 3.15
CA ASN A 234 -16.28 -3.16 2.45
C ASN A 234 -15.77 -1.99 3.32
N VAL A 235 -15.13 -2.29 4.44
CA VAL A 235 -14.48 -1.34 5.34
C VAL A 235 -13.03 -1.72 5.46
N PHE A 236 -12.15 -0.86 4.96
CA PHE A 236 -10.72 -1.12 4.89
C PHE A 236 -9.96 -0.16 5.78
N ARG A 237 -8.91 -0.68 6.42
CA ARG A 237 -7.89 0.13 7.04
C ARG A 237 -6.82 0.42 6.01
N ILE A 238 -6.58 1.70 5.76
CA ILE A 238 -5.60 2.16 4.77
C ILE A 238 -4.47 2.86 5.49
N TYR A 239 -3.24 2.52 5.13
CA TYR A 239 -2.05 3.31 5.40
C TYR A 239 -1.60 3.97 4.10
N TYR A 240 -1.05 5.17 4.19
CA TYR A 240 -0.51 5.89 3.04
C TYR A 240 0.56 6.88 3.48
N ALA A 241 1.49 7.21 2.59
CA ALA A 241 2.45 8.27 2.80
C ALA A 241 1.81 9.64 2.48
N LEU A 242 1.94 10.59 3.42
CA LEU A 242 1.55 11.98 3.24
C LEU A 242 2.80 12.81 2.96
N GLY A 243 2.84 13.47 1.80
CA GLY A 243 3.91 14.37 1.41
C GLY A 243 3.93 15.66 2.24
N GLY A 244 5.12 16.00 2.74
CA GLY A 244 5.43 17.23 3.45
C GLY A 244 6.48 18.08 2.71
N ALA A 245 6.93 19.16 3.35
CA ALA A 245 7.99 20.01 2.81
C ALA A 245 9.31 19.24 2.66
N ASN A 246 10.15 19.64 1.70
CA ASN A 246 11.49 19.08 1.50
C ASN A 246 11.53 17.55 1.31
N ASN A 247 10.54 16.98 0.59
CA ASN A 247 10.40 15.54 0.36
C ASN A 247 10.38 14.71 1.66
N THR A 248 9.80 15.27 2.71
CA THR A 248 9.53 14.52 3.94
C THR A 248 8.20 13.78 3.80
N PHE A 249 8.15 12.54 4.28
CA PHE A 249 6.95 11.71 4.20
C PHE A 249 6.60 11.16 5.58
N THR A 250 5.33 11.29 5.94
CA THR A 250 4.80 10.71 7.17
C THR A 250 3.69 9.74 6.83
N LEU A 251 3.73 8.56 7.44
CA LEU A 251 2.64 7.61 7.28
C LEU A 251 1.42 8.09 8.06
N LYS A 252 0.27 8.04 7.40
CA LYS A 252 -1.05 8.30 7.95
C LYS A 252 -1.93 7.07 7.79
N ARG A 253 -2.96 7.01 8.63
CA ARG A 253 -3.96 5.93 8.62
C ARG A 253 -5.34 6.53 8.34
N ALA A 254 -6.11 5.86 7.51
CA ALA A 254 -7.48 6.22 7.16
C ALA A 254 -8.39 4.98 7.12
N THR A 255 -9.69 5.24 6.95
CA THR A 255 -10.70 4.22 6.67
C THR A 255 -11.29 4.46 5.30
N LEU A 256 -11.21 3.47 4.43
CA LEU A 256 -11.92 3.45 3.16
C LEU A 256 -13.21 2.66 3.33
N ARG A 257 -14.32 3.23 2.84
CA ARG A 257 -15.63 2.56 2.80
C ARG A 257 -16.11 2.50 1.36
N ILE A 258 -16.33 1.29 0.88
CA ILE A 258 -16.89 1.05 -0.45
C ILE A 258 -18.37 0.73 -0.29
N LYS A 259 -19.23 1.48 -0.99
CA LYS A 259 -20.65 1.14 -1.04
C LYS A 259 -20.79 -0.08 -1.96
N SER A 260 -21.47 -1.12 -1.49
CA SER A 260 -21.86 -2.23 -2.35
C SER A 260 -22.82 -1.72 -3.42
N THR A 261 -22.43 -1.83 -4.67
CA THR A 261 -23.28 -1.57 -5.83
C THR A 261 -23.27 -2.83 -6.70
N PRO A 262 -24.34 -3.10 -7.48
CA PRO A 262 -24.34 -4.20 -8.44
C PRO A 262 -23.10 -4.12 -9.35
N ALA A 263 -22.60 -5.30 -9.77
CA ALA A 263 -21.32 -5.48 -10.43
C ALA A 263 -20.98 -4.38 -11.46
N GLY A 264 -19.82 -3.73 -11.28
CA GLY A 264 -19.27 -2.76 -12.25
C GLY A 264 -19.33 -1.28 -11.85
N SER A 265 -19.79 -0.93 -10.65
CA SER A 265 -19.61 0.43 -10.13
C SER A 265 -19.21 0.40 -8.66
N VAL A 266 -18.25 1.24 -8.28
CA VAL A 266 -17.95 1.56 -6.89
C VAL A 266 -18.56 2.92 -6.59
N GLY A 267 -19.39 2.99 -5.55
CA GLY A 267 -19.77 4.25 -4.93
C GLY A 267 -18.87 4.53 -3.74
N VAL A 268 -17.88 5.41 -3.88
CA VAL A 268 -17.10 5.87 -2.73
C VAL A 268 -17.93 6.91 -1.99
N THR A 269 -18.30 6.63 -0.74
CA THR A 269 -18.89 7.67 0.10
C THR A 269 -17.76 8.44 0.77
N ALA A 270 -17.41 9.60 0.22
CA ALA A 270 -16.56 10.54 0.93
C ALA A 270 -17.25 10.88 2.26
N THR A 271 -16.61 10.54 3.37
CA THR A 271 -17.07 11.09 4.66
C THR A 271 -16.89 12.60 4.54
N PRO A 272 -17.93 13.43 4.77
CA PRO A 272 -17.71 14.87 4.85
C PRO A 272 -16.56 15.11 5.82
N SER A 273 -15.66 16.04 5.50
CA SER A 273 -14.71 16.59 6.46
C SER A 273 -15.49 17.36 7.55
N GLY A 274 -16.25 16.62 8.35
CA GLY A 274 -16.87 17.10 9.57
C GLY A 274 -15.72 17.33 10.52
N LYS A 275 -15.34 18.61 10.70
CA LYS A 275 -14.52 19.05 11.82
C LYS A 275 -15.06 18.32 13.06
N SER A 276 -14.30 17.36 13.58
CA SER A 276 -14.64 16.72 14.85
C SER A 276 -14.76 17.84 15.87
N LYS A 277 -15.99 18.24 16.22
CA LYS A 277 -16.21 19.23 17.25
C LYS A 277 -16.02 18.51 18.57
N THR A 278 -15.01 18.92 19.33
CA THR A 278 -14.86 18.48 20.71
C THR A 278 -15.93 19.19 21.53
N ILE A 279 -16.87 18.43 22.10
CA ILE A 279 -17.89 18.95 23.01
C ILE A 279 -17.45 18.71 24.46
N THR A 280 -17.86 19.62 25.35
CA THR A 280 -17.67 19.44 26.79
C THR A 280 -18.96 18.90 27.38
N CYS A 281 -18.87 17.80 28.11
CA CYS A 281 -19.98 17.08 28.72
C CYS A 281 -19.81 17.11 30.25
N VAL A 282 -20.88 17.41 30.98
CA VAL A 282 -20.89 17.54 32.44
C VAL A 282 -21.89 16.60 33.10
N LYS A 283 -21.53 16.06 34.25
CA LYS A 283 -22.41 15.30 35.15
C LYS A 283 -22.05 15.65 36.59
N GLY A 284 -22.87 16.45 37.25
CA GLY A 284 -22.52 17.02 38.55
C GLY A 284 -21.21 17.84 38.47
N LYS A 285 -20.22 17.49 39.30
CA LYS A 285 -18.88 18.13 39.30
C LYS A 285 -17.91 17.53 38.26
N THR A 286 -18.29 16.45 37.57
CA THR A 286 -17.42 15.76 36.61
C THR A 286 -17.53 16.40 35.22
N VAL A 287 -16.39 16.74 34.61
CA VAL A 287 -16.30 17.32 33.26
C VAL A 287 -15.52 16.38 32.35
N ARG A 288 -16.04 16.10 31.14
CA ARG A 288 -15.38 15.27 30.12
C ARG A 288 -15.43 15.95 28.76
N LYS A 289 -14.31 15.98 28.04
CA LYS A 289 -14.27 16.36 26.62
C LYS A 289 -14.51 15.12 25.77
N VAL A 290 -15.44 15.21 24.82
CA VAL A 290 -15.82 14.11 23.94
C VAL A 290 -15.73 14.57 22.50
N THR A 291 -15.11 13.76 21.65
CA THR A 291 -15.09 13.97 20.21
C THR A 291 -16.40 13.44 19.62
N GLY A 292 -17.28 14.35 19.19
CA GLY A 292 -18.60 13.99 18.66
C GLY A 292 -19.65 15.08 18.90
N THR A 293 -20.89 14.81 18.53
CA THR A 293 -22.01 15.76 18.69
C THR A 293 -22.90 15.49 19.92
N THR A 294 -22.70 14.35 20.60
CA THR A 294 -23.58 13.87 21.68
C THR A 294 -22.78 13.44 22.91
N CYS A 295 -23.29 13.77 24.10
CA CYS A 295 -22.67 13.36 25.37
C CYS A 295 -23.02 11.91 25.74
N PRO A 296 -22.13 11.18 26.43
CA PRO A 296 -22.40 9.86 26.97
C PRO A 296 -23.63 9.85 27.88
N LYS A 297 -24.32 8.71 27.98
CA LYS A 297 -25.52 8.54 28.80
C LYS A 297 -25.28 9.06 30.23
N GLY A 298 -26.11 10.00 30.67
CA GLY A 298 -26.03 10.64 31.98
C GLY A 298 -25.13 11.87 32.07
N PHE A 299 -24.53 12.33 30.98
CA PHE A 299 -23.85 13.62 30.89
C PHE A 299 -24.64 14.59 29.99
N THR A 300 -24.68 15.87 30.36
CA THR A 300 -25.28 16.95 29.55
C THR A 300 -24.22 17.80 28.91
N LYS A 301 -24.51 18.38 27.74
CA LYS A 301 -23.57 19.26 27.04
C LYS A 301 -23.46 20.58 27.80
N LYS A 302 -22.23 21.02 28.07
CA LYS A 302 -21.92 22.35 28.61
C LYS A 302 -21.88 23.38 27.49
#